data_AF-A0A358DBD3-F1
#
_entry.id   AF-A0A358DBD3-F1
#
_cell.length_a   1.000
_cell.length_b   1.000
_cell.length_c   1.000
_cell.angle_alpha   90.00
_cell.angle_beta   90.00
_cell.angle_gamma   90.00
#
_symmetry.space_group_name_H-M   'P 1'
#
loop_
_entity.id
_entity.type
_entity.pdbx_description
1 polymer ?
#
loop_
_entity_poly.entity_id
_entity_poly.type
_entity_poly.pdbx_seq_one_letter_code
_entity_poly.pdbx_strand_id
1 'polypeptide(L)' 'MKAISSMATRLLLADLMAAADDAGLGHVEIESVGGVDAADRVAAGEEFDLVFLADGALAKLAAGGH' A
#
# COMPACT_ATOMS: atom_id res chain seq x y z
N MET A 1 -5.34 7.86 -7.32
CA MET A 1 -5.61 6.99 -6.16
C MET A 1 -4.42 7.08 -5.21
N LYS A 2 -4.63 7.11 -3.90
CA LYS A 2 -3.58 7.14 -2.88
C LYS A 2 -3.38 5.74 -2.31
N ALA A 3 -2.15 5.29 -2.26
CA ALA A 3 -1.80 3.96 -1.79
C ALA A 3 -0.63 3.97 -0.82
N ILE A 4 -0.61 3.03 0.12
CA ILE A 4 0.50 2.84 1.06
C ILE A 4 1.10 1.45 0.91
N SER A 5 2.42 1.35 1.07
CA SER A 5 3.16 0.10 0.90
C SER A 5 4.30 -0.05 1.89
N SER A 6 4.73 -1.30 2.11
CA SER A 6 5.99 -1.58 2.81
C SER A 6 7.19 -1.18 1.95
N MET A 7 8.24 -0.62 2.57
CA MET A 7 9.50 -0.26 1.91
C MET A 7 10.13 -1.42 1.12
N ALA A 8 9.92 -2.65 1.56
CA ALA A 8 10.45 -3.85 0.92
C ALA A 8 10.01 -4.01 -0.54
N THR A 9 8.83 -3.50 -0.91
CA THR A 9 8.26 -3.65 -2.26
C THR A 9 8.34 -2.37 -3.09
N ARG A 10 9.00 -1.31 -2.59
CA ARG A 10 8.99 0.03 -3.20
C ARG A 10 9.39 0.03 -4.69
N LEU A 11 10.49 -0.63 -5.05
CA LEU A 11 11.00 -0.62 -6.42
C LEU A 11 10.06 -1.37 -7.36
N LEU A 12 9.64 -2.58 -6.97
CA LEU A 12 8.70 -3.38 -7.74
C LEU A 12 7.38 -2.64 -7.97
N LEU A 13 6.83 -2.00 -6.92
CA LEU A 13 5.59 -1.24 -7.04
C LEU A 13 5.76 0.00 -7.92
N ALA A 14 6.91 0.69 -7.88
CA ALA A 14 7.16 1.81 -8.78
C ALA A 14 7.10 1.37 -10.26
N ASP A 15 7.74 0.25 -10.61
CA ASP A 15 7.70 -0.29 -11.97
C ASP A 15 6.29 -0.71 -12.39
N LEU A 16 5.54 -1.36 -11.48
CA LEU A 16 4.16 -1.78 -11.75
C LEU A 16 3.20 -0.60 -11.90
N MET A 17 3.39 0.49 -11.15
CA MET A 17 2.55 1.68 -11.28
C MET A 17 2.81 2.42 -12.58
N ALA A 18 4.07 2.51 -13.01
CA ALA A 18 4.41 3.05 -14.33
C ALA A 18 3.75 2.22 -15.45
N ALA A 19 3.87 0.89 -15.38
CA ALA A 19 3.23 0.00 -16.35
C ALA A 19 1.70 0.09 -16.35
N ALA A 20 1.08 0.27 -15.17
CA ALA A 20 -0.37 0.45 -15.04
C ALA A 20 -0.85 1.78 -15.66
N ASP A 21 -0.09 2.85 -15.46
CA ASP A 21 -0.37 4.16 -16.05
C ASP A 21 -0.27 4.12 -17.58
N ASP A 22 0.81 3.53 -18.11
CA ASP A 22 1.01 3.30 -19.55
C ASP A 22 -0.12 2.44 -20.17
N ALA A 23 -0.66 1.49 -19.40
CA ALA A 23 -1.79 0.65 -19.81
C ALA A 23 -3.16 1.35 -19.69
N GLY A 24 -3.22 2.60 -19.21
CA GLY A 24 -4.46 3.35 -19.03
C GLY A 24 -5.32 2.88 -17.86
N LEU A 25 -4.74 2.17 -16.89
CA LEU A 25 -5.44 1.69 -15.69
C LEU A 25 -5.60 2.77 -14.61
N GLY A 26 -5.00 3.94 -14.84
CA GLY A 26 -5.12 5.12 -13.99
C GLY A 26 -3.94 5.31 -13.04
N HIS A 27 -3.69 6.57 -12.69
CA HIS A 27 -2.55 6.96 -11.87
C HIS A 27 -2.76 6.63 -10.38
N VAL A 28 -1.76 5.97 -9.79
CA VAL A 28 -1.70 5.62 -8.37
C VAL A 28 -0.44 6.25 -7.77
N GLU A 29 -0.64 7.09 -6.76
CA GLU A 29 0.45 7.63 -5.94
C GLU A 29 0.72 6.64 -4.79
N ILE A 30 1.89 6.01 -4.80
CA ILE A 30 2.32 5.09 -3.74
C ILE A 30 3.28 5.78 -2.78
N GLU A 31 2.91 5.79 -1.51
CA GLU A 31 3.81 6.07 -0.40
C GLU A 31 4.38 4.74 0.13
N SER A 32 5.71 4.59 0.11
CA SER A 32 6.38 3.44 0.73
C SER A 32 6.99 3.86 2.05
N VAL A 33 6.67 3.15 3.14
CA VAL A 33 7.17 3.40 4.50
C VAL A 33 7.51 2.09 5.22
N GLY A 34 7.99 2.15 6.47
CA GLY A 34 8.23 0.93 7.25
C GLY A 34 6.95 0.09 7.35
N GLY A 35 7.02 -1.23 7.20
CA GLY A 35 5.82 -2.07 7.14
C GLY A 35 4.94 -2.02 8.40
N VAL A 36 5.55 -1.78 9.57
CA VAL A 36 4.84 -1.53 10.83
C VAL A 36 4.13 -0.17 10.78
N ASP A 37 4.82 0.89 10.38
CA ASP A 37 4.26 2.24 10.25
C ASP A 37 3.08 2.28 9.26
N ALA A 38 3.21 1.61 8.13
CA ALA A 38 2.12 1.51 7.16
C ALA A 38 0.88 0.83 7.75
N ALA A 39 1.05 -0.27 8.49
CA ALA A 39 -0.05 -0.95 9.16
C ALA A 39 -0.67 -0.08 10.25
N ASP A 40 0.15 0.61 11.06
CA ASP A 40 -0.33 1.48 12.12
C ASP A 40 -1.16 2.65 11.58
N ARG A 41 -0.78 3.24 10.44
CA ARG A 41 -1.53 4.29 9.76
C ARG A 41 -2.89 3.81 9.25
N VAL A 42 -2.95 2.62 8.65
CA VAL A 42 -4.22 2.01 8.22
C VAL A 42 -5.11 1.71 9.43
N ALA A 43 -4.53 1.15 10.50
CA ALA A 43 -5.25 0.86 11.74
C ALA A 43 -5.76 2.14 12.45
N ALA A 44 -5.04 3.25 12.31
CA ALA A 44 -5.47 4.56 12.81
C ALA A 44 -6.62 5.18 11.98
N GLY A 45 -7.05 4.52 10.90
CA GLY A 45 -8.12 4.99 10.03
C GLY A 45 -7.68 6.05 9.02
N GLU A 46 -6.39 6.17 8.72
CA GLU A 46 -5.96 6.99 7.59
C GLU A 46 -6.50 6.42 6.27
N GLU A 47 -7.09 7.28 5.46
CA GLU A 47 -7.72 6.86 4.21
C GLU A 47 -6.67 6.57 3.13
N PHE A 48 -6.74 5.35 2.58
CA PHE A 48 -6.00 4.88 1.42
C PHE A 48 -6.93 4.07 0.51
N ASP A 49 -6.78 4.23 -0.80
CA ASP A 49 -7.52 3.45 -1.79
C ASP A 49 -6.96 2.02 -1.90
N LEU A 50 -5.64 1.86 -1.71
CA LEU A 50 -4.93 0.59 -1.82
C LEU A 50 -3.86 0.43 -0.73
N VAL A 51 -3.71 -0.78 -0.21
CA VAL A 51 -2.73 -1.13 0.83
C VAL A 51 -1.92 -2.35 0.38
N PHE A 52 -0.59 -2.21 0.31
CA PHE A 52 0.33 -3.27 -0.12
C PHE A 52 1.29 -3.64 1.02
N LEU A 53 0.91 -4.64 1.82
CA LEU A 53 1.70 -5.08 2.97
C LEU A 53 1.97 -6.58 2.93
N ALA A 54 2.95 -7.02 3.73
CA ALA A 54 3.18 -8.44 3.95
C ALA A 54 1.94 -9.09 4.58
N ASP A 55 1.74 -10.38 4.27
CA ASP A 55 0.59 -11.17 4.72
C ASP A 55 0.31 -11.03 6.22
N GLY A 56 1.34 -11.15 7.07
CA GLY A 56 1.18 -11.02 8.52
C GLY A 56 0.72 -9.64 9.01
N ALA A 57 0.97 -8.56 8.27
CA ALA A 57 0.46 -7.23 8.60
C ALA A 57 -1.01 -7.09 8.17
N LEU A 58 -1.35 -7.56 6.97
CA LEU A 58 -2.73 -7.60 6.48
C LEU A 58 -3.63 -8.45 7.38
N ALA A 59 -3.15 -9.62 7.82
CA ALA A 59 -3.89 -10.49 8.74
C ALA A 59 -4.23 -9.80 10.08
N LYS A 60 -3.31 -8.98 10.60
CA LYS A 60 -3.55 -8.20 11.83
C LYS A 60 -4.58 -7.10 11.61
N LEU A 61 -4.50 -6.38 10.49
CA LEU A 61 -5.47 -5.36 10.12
C LEU A 61 -6.87 -5.93 9.98
N ALA A 62 -7.01 -7.05 9.26
CA ALA A 62 -8.28 -7.75 9.10
C ALA A 62 -8.85 -8.22 10.45
N ALA A 63 -8.02 -8.73 11.35
CA ALA A 63 -8.43 -9.10 12.70
C ALA A 63 -8.88 -7.89 13.55
N GLY A 64 -8.35 -6.69 13.25
CA GLY A 64 -8.73 -5.42 13.86
C GLY A 64 -9.98 -4.78 13.23
N GLY A 65 -10.53 -5.35 12.17
CA GLY A 65 -11.71 -4.83 11.48
C GLY A 65 -11.42 -3.77 10.41
N HIS A 66 -10.19 -3.75 9.89
CA HIS A 66 -9.78 -2.93 8.73
C HIS A 66 -9.79 -3.75 7.44
#